data_AF-A0A9P1AUF0-F1
#
_entry.id   AF-A0A9P1AUF0-F1
#
_cell.length_a   1.000
_cell.length_b   1.000
_cell.length_c   1.000
_cell.angle_alpha   90.00
_cell.angle_beta   90.00
_cell.angle_gamma   90.00
#
_symmetry.space_group_name_H-M   'P 1'
#
loop_
_entity.id
_entity.type
_entity.pdbx_description
1 polymer ?
#
loop_
_entity_poly.entity_id
_entity_poly.type
_entity_poly.pdbx_seq_one_letter_code
_entity_poly.pdbx_strand_id
1 'polypeptide(L)'
;MDFDGEHPRLLDPDSETAKLATKYDNSGTLTVSQLHRQCPFVLFGRTRADGIRILKSIDHFPGMFLTSYCDGEHFLAYVAKDYSINVVRIGHRGREGEDLKFVLHNPKKQFENLIDLTSYYKAHKCRLLGIRLTEGIPPPNRNDY
;
A
#
# COMPACT_ATOMS: atom_id res chain seq x y z
N MET A 1 -22.50 21.34 39.00
CA MET A 1 -21.24 20.96 38.31
C MET A 1 -21.25 19.45 38.38
N ASP A 2 -21.74 18.82 37.32
CA ASP A 2 -22.11 17.41 37.33
C ASP A 2 -21.42 16.77 36.12
N PHE A 3 -20.48 15.88 36.42
CA PHE A 3 -19.76 15.07 35.44
C PHE A 3 -20.44 13.70 35.36
N ASP A 4 -21.28 13.48 34.35
CA ASP A 4 -21.74 12.14 33.98
C ASP A 4 -20.63 11.46 33.16
N GLY A 5 -19.92 10.54 33.83
CA GLY A 5 -18.91 9.69 33.23
C GLY A 5 -19.54 8.51 32.49
N GLU A 6 -19.80 8.68 31.19
CA GLU A 6 -20.00 7.55 30.29
C GLU A 6 -18.63 6.97 29.90
N HIS A 7 -18.26 5.88 30.56
CA HIS A 7 -17.15 5.03 30.10
C HIS A 7 -17.59 4.24 28.86
N PRO A 8 -16.84 4.26 27.75
CA PRO A 8 -17.18 3.45 26.59
C PRO A 8 -17.01 1.96 26.93
N ARG A 9 -18.11 1.21 26.82
CA ARG A 9 -18.11 -0.25 26.97
C ARG A 9 -17.40 -0.86 25.76
N LEU A 10 -16.34 -1.64 26.03
CA LEU A 10 -15.67 -2.48 25.03
C LEU A 10 -16.65 -3.55 24.55
N LEU A 11 -16.90 -3.59 23.23
CA LEU A 11 -17.76 -4.58 22.59
C LEU A 11 -17.04 -5.94 22.48
N ASP A 12 -17.81 -7.02 22.64
CA ASP A 12 -17.34 -8.39 22.57
C ASP A 12 -16.72 -8.74 21.19
N PRO A 13 -15.54 -9.38 21.16
CA PRO A 13 -14.78 -9.64 19.93
C PRO A 13 -15.40 -10.69 19.00
N ASP A 14 -16.43 -11.42 19.45
CA ASP A 14 -17.05 -12.52 18.70
C ASP A 14 -18.39 -12.16 18.03
N SER A 15 -18.86 -10.92 18.15
CA SER A 15 -20.07 -10.46 17.45
C SER A 15 -19.84 -10.32 15.95
N GLU A 16 -20.81 -10.68 15.11
CA GLU A 16 -20.78 -10.47 13.65
C GLU A 16 -20.54 -9.00 13.27
N THR A 17 -20.93 -8.06 14.14
CA THR A 17 -20.63 -6.63 14.03
C THR A 17 -19.16 -6.27 14.29
N ALA A 18 -18.42 -7.04 15.11
CA ALA A 18 -16.99 -6.82 15.36
C ALA A 18 -16.13 -7.20 14.14
N LYS A 19 -16.57 -8.19 13.34
CA LYS A 19 -15.92 -8.61 12.10
C LYS A 19 -16.11 -7.61 10.95
N LEU A 20 -17.18 -6.82 10.98
CA LEU A 20 -17.38 -5.69 10.07
C LEU A 20 -16.58 -4.45 10.52
N ALA A 21 -16.46 -4.22 11.82
CA ALA A 21 -15.67 -3.12 12.38
C ALA A 21 -14.16 -3.24 12.10
N THR A 22 -13.61 -4.45 11.92
CA THR A 22 -12.19 -4.62 11.58
C THR A 22 -11.85 -4.28 10.12
N LYS A 23 -12.85 -4.20 9.24
CA LYS A 23 -12.61 -3.90 7.82
C LYS A 23 -12.58 -2.42 7.51
N TYR A 24 -13.36 -1.61 8.21
CA TYR A 24 -13.46 -0.16 7.99
C TYR A 24 -13.94 0.51 9.29
N ASP A 25 -13.01 0.88 10.17
CA ASP A 25 -13.33 1.68 11.35
C ASP A 25 -13.86 3.05 10.86
N ASN A 26 -15.17 3.23 10.98
CA ASN A 26 -15.91 4.40 10.55
C ASN A 26 -15.90 5.42 11.68
N SER A 27 -14.88 6.28 11.68
CA SER A 27 -14.95 7.61 12.27
C SER A 27 -14.27 8.59 11.30
N GLY A 28 -15.01 8.99 10.27
CA GLY A 28 -14.53 9.82 9.17
C GLY A 28 -13.94 9.00 8.03
N THR A 29 -14.51 9.12 6.84
CA THR A 29 -14.06 8.44 5.62
C THR A 29 -12.58 8.76 5.39
N LEU A 30 -11.67 7.81 5.65
CA LEU A 30 -10.25 8.02 5.39
C LEU A 30 -10.08 8.25 3.89
N THR A 31 -9.56 9.40 3.53
CA THR A 31 -9.15 9.69 2.15
C THR A 31 -8.12 8.66 1.69
N VAL A 32 -8.04 8.39 0.39
CA VAL A 32 -7.02 7.49 -0.19
C VAL A 32 -5.61 7.84 0.30
N SER A 33 -5.32 9.14 0.43
CA SER A 33 -4.07 9.66 0.98
C SER A 33 -3.82 9.27 2.44
N GLN A 34 -4.85 9.31 3.30
CA GLN A 34 -4.74 8.88 4.71
C GLN A 34 -4.55 7.37 4.80
N LEU A 35 -5.27 6.62 3.98
CA LEU A 35 -5.16 5.17 3.90
C LEU A 35 -3.75 4.73 3.46
N HIS A 36 -3.17 5.42 2.47
CA HIS A 36 -1.81 5.19 2.03
C HIS A 36 -0.78 5.50 3.11
N ARG A 37 -0.98 6.56 3.91
CA ARG A 37 -0.08 6.90 5.03
C ARG A 37 -0.06 5.84 6.14
N GLN A 38 -1.14 5.08 6.29
CA GLN A 38 -1.21 3.99 7.27
C GLN A 38 -0.60 2.68 6.73
N CYS A 39 -0.30 2.60 5.44
CA CYS A 39 0.25 1.39 4.84
C CYS A 39 1.77 1.34 4.98
N PRO A 40 2.33 0.31 5.63
CA PRO A 40 3.77 0.24 5.87
C PRO A 40 4.56 0.23 4.57
N PHE A 41 4.05 -0.36 3.49
CA PHE A 41 4.78 -0.44 2.23
C PHE A 41 4.57 0.75 1.28
N VAL A 42 3.93 1.84 1.73
CA VAL A 42 3.73 3.06 0.93
C VAL A 42 4.63 4.16 1.47
N LEU A 43 5.67 4.50 0.69
CA LEU A 43 6.66 5.50 1.06
C LEU A 43 6.38 6.84 0.35
N PHE A 44 6.50 7.94 1.08
CA PHE A 44 6.35 9.28 0.50
C PHE A 44 7.70 9.98 0.39
N GLY A 45 7.94 10.66 -0.74
CA GLY A 45 9.17 11.42 -0.98
C GLY A 45 10.41 10.56 -1.17
N ARG A 46 10.25 9.30 -1.57
CA ARG A 46 11.37 8.41 -1.92
C ARG A 46 11.43 8.25 -3.42
N THR A 47 12.61 8.36 -3.98
CA THR A 47 12.85 8.21 -5.41
C THR A 47 12.90 6.74 -5.80
N ARG A 48 12.87 6.47 -7.11
CA ARG A 48 13.08 5.11 -7.65
C ARG A 48 14.39 4.49 -7.14
N ALA A 49 15.44 5.30 -7.05
CA ALA A 49 16.74 4.87 -6.55
C ALA A 49 16.70 4.52 -5.05
N ASP A 50 15.96 5.29 -4.24
CA ASP A 50 15.77 4.99 -2.82
C ASP A 50 15.04 3.67 -2.62
N GLY A 51 14.00 3.40 -3.41
CA GLY A 51 13.27 2.12 -3.35
C GLY A 51 14.19 0.92 -3.63
N ILE A 52 15.09 1.06 -4.61
CA ILE A 52 16.10 0.04 -4.89
C ILE A 52 17.07 -0.10 -3.70
N ARG A 53 17.57 1.02 -3.18
CA ARG A 53 18.51 1.02 -2.06
C ARG A 53 17.93 0.34 -0.82
N ILE A 54 16.66 0.62 -0.49
CA ILE A 54 15.95 0.02 0.65
C ILE A 54 15.84 -1.49 0.48
N LEU A 55 15.42 -1.96 -0.70
CA LEU A 55 15.32 -3.41 -0.94
C LEU A 55 16.70 -4.09 -0.92
N LYS A 56 17.78 -3.39 -1.34
CA LYS A 56 19.15 -3.91 -1.23
C LYS A 56 19.68 -3.96 0.20
N SER A 57 19.25 -3.05 1.07
CA SER A 57 19.77 -2.93 2.44
C SER A 57 19.18 -3.94 3.42
N ILE A 58 18.21 -4.74 2.97
CA ILE A 58 17.56 -5.76 3.79
C ILE A 58 17.78 -7.14 3.16
N ASP A 59 17.70 -8.19 3.99
CA ASP A 59 17.53 -9.54 3.48
C ASP A 59 16.20 -9.62 2.74
N HIS A 60 16.27 -9.94 1.46
CA HIS A 60 15.14 -9.89 0.56
C HIS A 60 14.96 -11.17 -0.23
N PHE A 61 13.70 -11.49 -0.49
CA PHE A 61 13.25 -12.68 -1.19
C PHE A 61 12.36 -12.30 -2.38
N PRO A 62 12.29 -13.13 -3.43
CA PRO A 62 11.48 -12.86 -4.60
C PRO A 62 10.02 -12.54 -4.24
N GLY A 63 9.51 -11.45 -4.83
CA GLY A 63 8.16 -10.95 -4.61
C GLY A 63 8.02 -9.88 -3.53
N MET A 64 9.04 -9.66 -2.70
CA MET A 64 9.06 -8.54 -1.74
C MET A 64 9.01 -7.21 -2.48
N PHE A 65 8.28 -6.24 -1.94
CA PHE A 65 8.02 -4.99 -2.64
C PHE A 65 7.83 -3.79 -1.73
N LEU A 66 7.93 -2.61 -2.31
CA LEU A 66 7.46 -1.37 -1.73
C LEU A 66 6.87 -0.49 -2.84
N THR A 67 5.99 0.41 -2.45
CA THR A 67 5.44 1.44 -3.32
C THR A 67 5.88 2.80 -2.84
N SER A 68 6.00 3.76 -3.75
CA SER A 68 6.31 5.12 -3.33
C SER A 68 5.78 6.17 -4.29
N TYR A 69 5.56 7.37 -3.74
CA TYR A 69 5.20 8.58 -4.45
C TYR A 69 6.29 9.64 -4.31
N CYS A 70 6.81 10.13 -5.45
CA CYS A 70 7.77 11.22 -5.52
C CYS A 70 7.54 12.02 -6.81
N ASP A 71 7.61 13.35 -6.73
CA ASP A 71 7.52 14.26 -7.89
C ASP A 71 6.32 14.01 -8.83
N GLY A 72 5.15 13.68 -8.26
CA GLY A 72 3.94 13.43 -9.06
C GLY A 72 3.84 12.02 -9.65
N GLU A 73 4.83 11.15 -9.43
CA GLU A 73 4.84 9.79 -9.95
C GLU A 73 4.75 8.75 -8.82
N HIS A 74 3.93 7.73 -9.05
CA HIS A 74 3.91 6.52 -8.23
C HIS A 74 4.77 5.42 -8.87
N PHE A 75 5.49 4.65 -8.08
CA PHE A 75 6.24 3.50 -8.55
C PHE A 75 6.14 2.31 -7.58
N LEU A 76 6.34 1.12 -8.13
CA LEU A 76 6.46 -0.15 -7.41
C LEU A 76 7.88 -0.66 -7.62
N ALA A 77 8.65 -0.76 -6.54
CA ALA A 77 9.91 -1.47 -6.52
C ALA A 77 9.68 -2.88 -5.98
N TYR A 78 10.24 -3.91 -6.62
CA TYR A 78 10.05 -5.29 -6.20
C TYR A 78 11.26 -6.17 -6.53
N VAL A 79 11.39 -7.27 -5.78
CA VAL A 79 12.40 -8.30 -6.01
C VAL A 79 11.89 -9.32 -7.02
N ALA A 80 12.59 -9.46 -8.13
CA ALA A 80 12.28 -10.41 -9.19
C ALA A 80 12.71 -11.85 -8.81
N LYS A 81 12.35 -12.81 -9.66
CA LYS A 81 12.60 -14.23 -9.42
C LYS A 81 14.10 -14.57 -9.36
N ASP A 82 14.90 -13.83 -10.09
CA ASP A 82 16.37 -13.91 -10.16
C ASP A 82 17.07 -13.03 -9.11
N TYR A 83 16.34 -12.56 -8.09
CA TYR A 83 16.83 -11.66 -7.04
C TYR A 83 17.28 -10.28 -7.55
N SER A 84 16.99 -9.93 -8.81
CA SER A 84 17.16 -8.55 -9.28
C SER A 84 16.10 -7.65 -8.65
N ILE A 85 16.40 -6.37 -8.48
CA ILE A 85 15.43 -5.38 -8.01
C ILE A 85 14.97 -4.55 -9.21
N ASN A 86 13.68 -4.62 -9.50
CA ASN A 86 13.06 -3.92 -10.61
C ASN A 86 12.15 -2.81 -10.09
N VAL A 87 12.03 -1.74 -10.88
CA VAL A 87 11.13 -0.63 -10.59
C VAL A 87 10.21 -0.43 -11.78
N VAL A 88 8.92 -0.40 -11.53
CA VAL A 88 7.90 -0.13 -12.55
C VAL A 88 7.06 1.07 -12.14
N ARG A 89 6.70 1.90 -13.12
CA ARG A 89 5.82 3.05 -12.88
C ARG A 89 4.38 2.58 -12.68
N ILE A 90 3.71 3.14 -11.69
CA ILE A 90 2.26 3.04 -11.50
C ILE A 90 1.64 4.26 -12.16
N GLY A 91 0.87 4.02 -13.23
CA GLY A 91 0.13 5.07 -13.93
C GLY A 91 -1.16 5.44 -13.21
N HIS A 92 -1.71 6.58 -13.64
CA HIS A 92 -2.98 7.11 -13.15
C HIS A 92 -4.01 7.21 -14.28
N ARG A 93 -5.27 6.92 -13.95
CA ARG A 93 -6.43 7.23 -14.78
C ARG A 93 -7.49 7.88 -13.92
N GLY A 94 -7.84 9.10 -14.27
CA GLY A 94 -9.01 9.80 -13.75
C GLY A 94 -9.45 10.82 -14.79
N ARG A 95 -10.75 11.04 -14.90
CA ARG A 95 -11.28 12.24 -15.56
C ARG A 95 -11.37 13.35 -14.53
N GLU A 96 -11.43 14.59 -15.00
CA GLU A 96 -11.68 15.74 -14.15
C GLU A 96 -12.98 15.53 -13.35
N GLY A 97 -12.89 15.58 -12.02
CA GLY A 97 -14.02 15.32 -11.11
C GLY A 97 -14.23 13.85 -10.71
N GLU A 98 -13.43 12.90 -11.21
CA GLU A 98 -13.45 11.50 -10.78
C GLU A 98 -12.25 11.17 -9.88
N ASP A 99 -12.43 10.21 -8.97
CA ASP A 99 -11.34 9.67 -8.16
C ASP A 99 -10.23 9.06 -9.03
N LEU A 100 -8.99 9.40 -8.68
CA LEU A 100 -7.80 8.92 -9.37
C LEU A 100 -7.64 7.41 -9.20
N LYS A 101 -7.66 6.66 -10.30
CA LYS A 101 -7.43 5.21 -10.30
C LYS A 101 -5.98 4.87 -10.63
N PHE A 102 -5.47 3.83 -10.01
CA PHE A 102 -4.11 3.33 -10.15
C PHE A 102 -4.03 2.18 -11.16
N VAL A 103 -3.02 2.19 -12.03
CA VAL A 103 -2.84 1.20 -13.10
C VAL A 103 -1.37 0.81 -13.21
N LEU A 104 -1.06 -0.48 -13.16
CA LEU A 104 0.33 -0.95 -13.29
C LEU A 104 0.74 -1.19 -14.75
N HIS A 105 -0.05 -1.95 -15.51
CA HIS A 105 0.32 -2.35 -16.87
C HIS A 105 -0.89 -2.51 -17.80
N ASN A 106 -2.00 -3.03 -17.28
CA ASN A 106 -3.20 -3.28 -18.07
C ASN A 106 -4.20 -2.15 -17.84
N PRO A 107 -4.52 -1.32 -18.85
CA PRO A 107 -5.48 -0.22 -18.68
C PRO A 107 -6.90 -0.70 -18.32
N LYS A 108 -7.22 -1.99 -18.52
CA LYS A 108 -8.48 -2.60 -18.08
C LYS A 108 -8.50 -2.98 -16.59
N LYS A 109 -7.34 -3.00 -15.91
CA LYS A 109 -7.23 -3.30 -14.48
C LYS A 109 -6.82 -2.03 -13.74
N GLN A 110 -7.84 -1.36 -13.22
CA GLN A 110 -7.76 -0.11 -12.49
C GLN A 110 -8.12 -0.37 -11.04
N PHE A 111 -7.43 0.30 -10.13
CA PHE A 111 -7.58 0.11 -8.69
C PHE A 111 -7.87 1.45 -8.02
N GLU A 112 -8.69 1.45 -6.98
CA GLU A 112 -9.06 2.68 -6.25
C GLU A 112 -7.88 3.22 -5.43
N ASN A 113 -7.00 2.32 -4.97
CA ASN A 113 -5.85 2.67 -4.16
C ASN A 113 -4.69 1.66 -4.39
N LEU A 114 -3.53 1.96 -3.81
CA LEU A 114 -2.33 1.11 -3.91
C LEU A 114 -2.46 -0.23 -3.15
N ILE A 115 -3.33 -0.32 -2.14
CA ILE A 115 -3.56 -1.56 -1.39
C ILE A 115 -4.29 -2.56 -2.27
N ASP A 116 -5.33 -2.12 -2.99
CA ASP A 116 -6.08 -2.98 -3.90
C ASP A 116 -5.20 -3.45 -5.07
N LEU A 117 -4.37 -2.53 -5.59
CA LEU A 117 -3.40 -2.84 -6.63
C LEU A 117 -2.43 -3.93 -6.17
N THR A 118 -1.82 -3.76 -5.01
CA THR A 118 -0.83 -4.70 -4.49
C THR A 118 -1.46 -6.03 -4.08
N SER A 119 -2.64 -6.00 -3.44
CA SER A 119 -3.42 -7.19 -3.10
C SER A 119 -3.80 -8.01 -4.32
N TYR A 120 -4.18 -7.35 -5.42
CA TYR A 120 -4.45 -8.02 -6.69
C TYR A 120 -3.22 -8.77 -7.21
N TYR A 121 -2.05 -8.13 -7.23
CA TYR A 121 -0.80 -8.74 -7.73
C TYR A 121 -0.13 -9.71 -6.75
N LYS A 122 -0.58 -9.77 -5.48
CA LYS A 122 -0.30 -10.89 -4.57
C LYS A 122 -1.03 -12.15 -5.00
N ALA A 123 -2.29 -12.02 -5.41
CA ALA A 123 -3.11 -13.16 -5.86
C ALA A 123 -2.84 -13.55 -7.31
N HIS A 124 -2.51 -12.60 -8.18
CA HIS A 124 -2.45 -12.80 -9.63
C HIS A 124 -1.05 -12.59 -10.19
N LYS A 125 -0.56 -13.55 -10.97
CA LYS A 125 0.70 -13.40 -11.71
C LYS A 125 0.50 -12.42 -12.87
N CYS A 126 1.35 -11.40 -12.92
CA CYS A 126 1.40 -10.43 -14.00
C CYS A 126 2.57 -10.72 -14.93
N ARG A 127 2.36 -10.64 -16.25
CA ARG A 127 3.46 -10.80 -17.23
C ARG A 127 4.53 -9.71 -17.06
N LEU A 128 4.14 -8.48 -16.75
CA LEU A 128 5.09 -7.37 -16.50
C LEU A 128 6.01 -7.69 -15.32
N LEU A 129 5.43 -8.19 -14.22
CA LEU A 129 6.21 -8.47 -13.02
C LEU A 129 7.01 -9.77 -13.12
N GLY A 130 6.53 -10.76 -13.88
CA GLY A 130 7.11 -12.10 -13.97
C GLY A 130 6.94 -12.95 -12.71
N ILE A 131 6.49 -12.34 -11.61
CA ILE A 131 6.30 -12.93 -10.28
C ILE A 131 5.01 -12.38 -9.62
N ARG A 132 4.54 -13.05 -8.56
CA ARG A 132 3.50 -12.52 -7.67
C ARG A 132 4.18 -11.70 -6.58
N LEU A 133 3.52 -10.64 -6.13
CA LEU A 133 3.94 -9.92 -4.93
C LEU A 133 3.74 -10.81 -3.70
N THR A 134 4.57 -10.62 -2.67
CA THR A 134 4.48 -11.39 -1.43
C THR A 134 4.31 -10.44 -0.25
N GLU A 135 5.40 -9.87 0.21
CA GLU A 135 5.47 -9.04 1.41
C GLU A 135 5.80 -7.58 1.07
N GLY A 136 5.07 -6.67 1.70
CA GLY A 136 5.29 -5.24 1.56
C GLY A 136 6.26 -4.76 2.63
N ILE A 137 7.30 -4.05 2.22
CA ILE A 137 8.40 -3.64 3.10
C ILE A 137 8.11 -2.30 3.77
N PRO A 138 8.17 -2.23 5.11
CA PRO A 138 7.97 -0.99 5.84
C PRO A 138 9.05 0.05 5.50
N PRO A 139 8.80 1.36 5.72
CA PRO A 139 9.88 2.33 5.69
C PRO A 139 11.01 1.90 6.62
N PRO A 140 12.27 2.12 6.26
CA PRO A 140 13.35 2.02 7.22
C PRO A 140 13.06 2.97 8.39
N ASN A 141 13.28 2.51 9.62
CA ASN A 141 13.12 3.37 10.80
C ASN A 141 14.02 4.60 10.64
N ARG A 142 13.49 5.78 10.98
CA ARG A 142 14.22 7.05 10.88
C ARG A 142 15.55 7.09 11.66
N ASN A 143 15.80 6.11 12.53
CA ASN A 143 17.01 5.98 13.35
C ASN A 143 18.10 5.08 12.75
N ASP A 144 17.89 4.47 11.58
CA ASP A 144 18.89 3.60 10.91
C ASP A 144 19.73 4.33 9.83
N TYR A 145 19.94 5.65 9.98
CA TYR A 145 20.83 6.46 9.15
C TYR A 145 21.81 7.26 9.99
#